data_AF-F9HEX4-F1
#
_entry.id   AF-F9HEX4-F1
#
_cell.length_a   1.000
_cell.length_b   1.000
_cell.length_c   1.000
_cell.angle_alpha   90.00
_cell.angle_beta   90.00
_cell.angle_gamma   90.00
#
_symmetry.space_group_name_H-M   'P 1'
#
loop_
_entity.id
_entity.type
_entity.pdbx_description
1 polymer ?
#
loop_
_entity_poly.entity_id
_entity_poly.type
_entity_poly.pdbx_seq_one_letter_code
_entity_poly.pdbx_strand_id
1 'polypeptide(L)'
;MGRFIYPSYGIMLIFARLFNLLFFICGMTWILKRSKNNFYTYFMIFAVPFMQKIASPSYDVFAFLTIAAFGTNFLYLSQFRRFSELSKKDYSYSIFTILLLFLTKRNYIFAMPALLGLPMIYGCLLNFFRRRSVQSKRIMLISSFLVIFFCLFIVHRFFNLKILLHVFFDNYFNVATMGGRGLTSFSVVQDNLPDLVNIFWIVCLCLLMLAEDSTTYELGTVLGGVIAYFLNWFGIFLGFYIGYPEHLPFDDLTGRYLHAFLVLLVPFMAWLGQKIKVKISEKSFSQIALSATISVLILYLLITVYRGFVLGVTPAWKN
;
A
#
# COMPACT_ATOMS: atom_id res chain seq x y z
N MET A 1 -40.47 6.80 -23.15
CA MET A 1 -39.27 7.61 -23.50
C MET A 1 -38.45 7.98 -22.25
N GLY A 2 -39.01 8.64 -21.22
CA GLY A 2 -38.27 9.05 -20.01
C GLY A 2 -37.57 7.93 -19.21
N ARG A 3 -38.17 6.73 -19.07
CA ARG A 3 -37.52 5.54 -18.45
C ARG A 3 -36.47 4.83 -19.32
N PHE A 4 -36.40 5.17 -20.61
CA PHE A 4 -35.33 4.73 -21.52
C PHE A 4 -34.13 5.69 -21.49
N ILE A 5 -34.37 6.94 -21.09
CA ILE A 5 -33.36 8.02 -20.99
C ILE A 5 -32.82 8.14 -19.56
N TYR A 6 -33.65 7.85 -18.56
CA TYR A 6 -33.27 7.69 -17.15
C TYR A 6 -33.42 6.23 -16.74
N PRO A 7 -32.33 5.43 -16.76
CA PRO A 7 -32.36 4.11 -16.16
C PRO A 7 -32.76 4.23 -14.68
N SER A 8 -33.47 3.21 -14.17
CA SER A 8 -33.75 3.18 -12.73
C SER A 8 -32.44 3.25 -11.94
N TYR A 9 -32.48 3.85 -10.76
CA TYR A 9 -31.29 3.97 -9.91
C TYR A 9 -30.59 2.61 -9.69
N GLY A 10 -31.36 1.52 -9.62
CA GLY A 10 -30.84 0.16 -9.56
C GLY A 10 -30.04 -0.25 -10.81
N ILE A 11 -30.53 0.07 -12.01
CA ILE A 11 -29.81 -0.19 -13.27
C ILE A 11 -28.53 0.64 -13.34
N MET A 12 -28.59 1.93 -12.98
CA MET A 12 -27.41 2.80 -12.90
C MET A 12 -26.35 2.24 -11.97
N LEU A 13 -26.75 1.78 -10.78
CA LEU A 13 -25.84 1.15 -9.83
C LEU A 13 -25.24 -0.14 -10.40
N ILE A 14 -26.04 -1.04 -10.98
CA ILE A 14 -25.53 -2.30 -11.55
C ILE A 14 -24.47 -2.01 -12.63
N PHE A 15 -24.74 -1.08 -13.55
CA PHE A 15 -23.77 -0.71 -14.58
C PHE A 15 -22.52 -0.06 -14.00
N ALA A 16 -22.65 0.82 -13.01
CA ALA A 16 -21.50 1.44 -12.35
C ALA A 16 -20.63 0.40 -11.63
N ARG A 17 -21.24 -0.57 -10.93
CA ARG A 17 -20.55 -1.67 -10.26
C ARG A 17 -19.86 -2.61 -11.26
N LEU A 18 -20.55 -2.96 -12.35
CA LEU A 18 -20.00 -3.79 -13.41
C LEU A 18 -18.83 -3.11 -14.12
N PHE A 19 -18.94 -1.81 -14.42
CA PHE A 19 -17.87 -1.03 -15.00
C PHE A 19 -16.63 -1.03 -14.08
N ASN A 20 -16.81 -0.77 -12.77
CA ASN A 20 -15.69 -0.78 -11.83
C ASN A 20 -15.04 -2.17 -11.69
N LEU A 21 -15.84 -3.24 -11.69
CA LEU A 21 -15.34 -4.61 -11.71
C LEU A 21 -14.51 -4.89 -12.96
N LEU A 22 -15.01 -4.56 -14.14
CA LEU A 22 -14.29 -4.74 -15.41
C LEU A 22 -13.02 -3.87 -15.46
N PHE A 23 -13.11 -2.62 -15.02
CA PHE A 23 -11.99 -1.70 -14.95
C PHE A 23 -10.88 -2.23 -14.02
N PHE A 24 -11.27 -2.76 -12.85
CA PHE A 24 -10.35 -3.44 -11.93
C PHE A 24 -9.70 -4.67 -12.58
N ILE A 25 -10.49 -5.58 -13.16
CA ILE A 25 -9.97 -6.82 -13.76
C ILE A 25 -8.99 -6.50 -14.90
N CYS A 26 -9.37 -5.61 -15.82
CA CYS A 26 -8.53 -5.19 -16.93
C CYS A 26 -7.24 -4.50 -16.45
N GLY A 27 -7.39 -3.55 -15.51
CA GLY A 27 -6.26 -2.80 -14.95
C GLY A 27 -5.28 -3.71 -14.20
N MET A 28 -5.78 -4.55 -13.29
CA MET A 28 -4.95 -5.50 -12.53
C MET A 28 -4.29 -6.53 -13.43
N THR A 29 -5.00 -7.07 -14.43
CA THR A 29 -4.40 -8.02 -15.38
C THR A 29 -3.23 -7.39 -16.13
N TRP A 30 -3.36 -6.12 -16.53
CA TRP A 30 -2.29 -5.40 -17.20
C TRP A 30 -1.09 -5.13 -16.28
N ILE A 31 -1.34 -4.71 -15.04
CA ILE A 31 -0.31 -4.50 -14.00
C ILE A 31 0.45 -5.80 -13.70
N LEU A 32 -0.29 -6.91 -13.50
CA LEU A 32 0.28 -8.22 -13.17
C LEU A 32 1.06 -8.84 -14.34
N LYS A 33 0.61 -8.65 -15.59
CA LYS A 33 1.34 -9.11 -16.79
C LYS A 33 2.72 -8.48 -16.93
N ARG A 34 2.89 -7.25 -16.46
CA ARG A 34 4.17 -6.53 -16.50
C ARG A 34 5.16 -7.05 -15.45
N SER A 35 4.68 -7.68 -14.38
CA SER A 35 5.44 -8.06 -13.20
C SER A 35 5.79 -9.55 -13.13
N LYS A 36 6.13 -10.17 -14.27
CA LYS A 36 6.31 -11.63 -14.45
C LYS A 36 7.07 -12.35 -13.32
N ASN A 37 8.12 -11.74 -12.77
CA ASN A 37 8.98 -12.40 -11.77
C ASN A 37 8.33 -12.50 -10.38
N ASN A 38 7.40 -11.60 -10.04
CA ASN A 38 6.88 -11.44 -8.68
C ASN A 38 5.34 -11.56 -8.68
N PHE A 39 4.78 -12.24 -9.69
CA PHE A 39 3.35 -12.30 -9.97
C PHE A 39 2.54 -12.76 -8.76
N TYR A 40 2.97 -13.82 -8.07
CA TYR A 40 2.21 -14.44 -6.98
C TYR A 40 2.13 -13.56 -5.73
N THR A 41 3.23 -12.87 -5.38
CA THR A 41 3.25 -11.92 -4.26
C THR A 41 2.33 -10.75 -4.54
N TYR A 42 2.39 -10.17 -5.75
CA TYR A 42 1.51 -9.09 -6.14
C TYR A 42 0.06 -9.53 -6.25
N PHE A 43 -0.18 -10.75 -6.73
CA PHE A 43 -1.52 -11.33 -6.78
C PHE A 43 -2.13 -11.38 -5.38
N MET A 44 -1.41 -11.86 -4.37
CA MET A 44 -1.88 -11.82 -2.98
C MET A 44 -2.16 -10.38 -2.52
N ILE A 45 -1.17 -9.49 -2.62
CA ILE A 45 -1.28 -8.09 -2.14
C ILE A 45 -2.47 -7.36 -2.75
N PHE A 46 -2.82 -7.65 -4.01
CA PHE A 46 -3.88 -6.92 -4.69
C PHE A 46 -5.24 -7.62 -4.76
N ALA A 47 -5.28 -8.95 -4.69
CA ALA A 47 -6.54 -9.69 -4.82
C ALA A 47 -7.40 -9.63 -3.55
N VAL A 48 -6.80 -9.83 -2.37
CA VAL A 48 -7.54 -9.99 -1.10
C VAL A 48 -7.90 -8.66 -0.44
N PRO A 49 -6.98 -7.70 -0.25
CA PRO A 49 -7.26 -6.53 0.58
C PRO A 49 -8.31 -5.57 0.02
N PHE A 50 -8.64 -5.69 -1.26
CA PHE A 50 -9.55 -4.78 -1.95
C PHE A 50 -10.89 -5.42 -2.38
N MET A 51 -11.09 -6.72 -2.11
CA MET A 51 -12.23 -7.52 -2.61
C MET A 51 -13.61 -6.85 -2.49
N GLN A 52 -13.90 -6.22 -1.35
CA GLN A 52 -15.18 -5.58 -1.05
C GLN A 52 -15.46 -4.33 -1.90
N LYS A 53 -14.39 -3.66 -2.34
CA LYS A 53 -14.45 -2.36 -3.00
C LYS A 53 -14.30 -2.44 -4.52
N ILE A 54 -13.91 -3.61 -5.05
CA ILE A 54 -13.73 -3.86 -6.49
C ILE A 54 -14.98 -3.45 -7.28
N ALA A 55 -16.16 -3.84 -6.79
CA ALA A 55 -17.43 -3.54 -7.44
C ALA A 55 -18.18 -2.38 -6.76
N SER A 56 -17.58 -1.67 -5.80
CA SER A 56 -18.20 -0.49 -5.21
C SER A 56 -18.13 0.66 -6.21
N PRO A 57 -19.21 1.42 -6.48
CA PRO A 57 -19.22 2.56 -7.40
C PRO A 57 -18.50 3.76 -6.76
N SER A 58 -17.21 3.59 -6.51
CA SER A 58 -16.38 4.52 -5.77
C SER A 58 -15.04 4.72 -6.47
N TYR A 59 -14.46 5.89 -6.22
CA TYR A 59 -13.14 6.27 -6.69
C TYR A 59 -12.00 5.38 -6.13
N ASP A 60 -12.30 4.58 -5.11
CA ASP A 60 -11.33 3.71 -4.44
C ASP A 60 -10.68 2.72 -5.41
N VAL A 61 -11.41 2.25 -6.42
CA VAL A 61 -10.89 1.30 -7.44
C VAL A 61 -9.76 1.93 -8.24
N PHE A 62 -9.98 3.14 -8.74
CA PHE A 62 -8.97 3.88 -9.50
C PHE A 62 -7.74 4.22 -8.65
N ALA A 63 -7.96 4.67 -7.41
CA ALA A 63 -6.88 4.93 -6.48
C ALA A 63 -6.04 3.66 -6.25
N PHE A 64 -6.69 2.53 -5.95
CA PHE A 64 -6.02 1.26 -5.70
C PHE A 64 -5.23 0.75 -6.92
N LEU A 65 -5.80 0.82 -8.13
CA LEU A 65 -5.07 0.48 -9.36
C LEU A 65 -3.86 1.38 -9.58
N THR A 66 -3.97 2.67 -9.27
CA THR A 66 -2.89 3.62 -9.45
C THR A 66 -1.71 3.32 -8.54
N ILE A 67 -1.95 3.06 -7.25
CA ILE A 67 -0.86 2.72 -6.32
C ILE A 67 -0.29 1.33 -6.62
N ALA A 68 -1.12 0.38 -7.08
CA ALA A 68 -0.63 -0.92 -7.56
C ALA A 68 0.29 -0.75 -8.78
N ALA A 69 -0.13 0.05 -9.77
CA ALA A 69 0.67 0.35 -10.95
C ALA A 69 1.97 1.07 -10.59
N PHE A 70 1.91 2.08 -9.73
CA PHE A 70 3.09 2.79 -9.24
C PHE A 70 4.03 1.88 -8.46
N GLY A 71 3.52 1.11 -7.50
CA GLY A 71 4.31 0.22 -6.65
C GLY A 71 5.00 -0.88 -7.45
N THR A 72 4.29 -1.56 -8.35
CA THR A 72 4.88 -2.54 -9.26
C THR A 72 5.88 -1.93 -10.23
N ASN A 73 5.64 -0.72 -10.72
CA ASN A 73 6.60 0.01 -11.54
C ASN A 73 7.86 0.38 -10.75
N PHE A 74 7.72 0.84 -9.50
CA PHE A 74 8.83 1.11 -8.60
C PHE A 74 9.71 -0.13 -8.40
N LEU A 75 9.09 -1.29 -8.13
CA LEU A 75 9.82 -2.54 -7.96
C LEU A 75 10.50 -3.00 -9.25
N TYR A 76 9.86 -2.85 -10.41
CA TYR A 76 10.46 -3.12 -11.72
C TYR A 76 11.67 -2.20 -11.98
N LEU A 77 11.53 -0.89 -11.80
CA LEU A 77 12.60 0.08 -12.02
C LEU A 77 13.78 -0.13 -11.07
N SER A 78 13.54 -0.67 -9.88
CA SER A 78 14.60 -0.91 -8.90
C SER A 78 15.63 -1.95 -9.33
N GLN A 79 15.35 -2.72 -10.39
CA GLN A 79 16.27 -3.68 -10.98
C GLN A 79 17.35 -3.02 -11.86
N PHE A 80 17.14 -1.75 -12.26
CA PHE A 80 18.04 -1.03 -13.16
C PHE A 80 18.91 -0.04 -12.40
N ARG A 81 20.20 -0.02 -12.73
CA ARG A 81 21.19 0.85 -12.06
C ARG A 81 21.38 2.17 -12.78
N ARG A 82 21.07 2.24 -14.06
CA ARG A 82 21.30 3.43 -14.90
C ARG A 82 20.07 3.77 -15.73
N PHE A 83 19.85 5.06 -15.92
CA PHE A 83 18.83 5.59 -16.82
C PHE A 83 18.98 5.11 -18.27
N SER A 84 20.20 4.82 -18.72
CA SER A 84 20.45 4.29 -20.08
C SER A 84 19.90 2.89 -20.32
N GLU A 85 19.63 2.12 -19.26
CA GLU A 85 19.08 0.76 -19.35
C GLU A 85 17.56 0.77 -19.58
N LEU A 86 16.90 1.91 -19.39
CA LEU A 86 15.46 2.05 -19.51
C LEU A 86 15.02 2.30 -20.95
N SER A 87 13.97 1.60 -21.38
CA SER A 87 13.34 1.86 -22.66
C SER A 87 12.44 3.09 -22.61
N LYS A 88 12.13 3.70 -23.77
CA LYS A 88 11.15 4.80 -23.86
C LYS A 88 9.79 4.44 -23.24
N LYS A 89 9.39 3.17 -23.33
CA LYS A 89 8.13 2.66 -22.75
C LYS A 89 8.17 2.70 -21.22
N ASP A 90 9.34 2.47 -20.61
CA ASP A 90 9.50 2.50 -19.15
C ASP A 90 9.42 3.93 -18.61
N TYR A 91 10.04 4.89 -19.30
CA TYR A 91 9.90 6.30 -18.97
C TYR A 91 8.45 6.79 -19.09
N SER A 92 7.80 6.49 -20.22
CA SER A 92 6.41 6.89 -20.46
C SER A 92 5.49 6.30 -19.40
N TYR A 93 5.67 5.01 -19.07
CA TYR A 93 4.87 4.36 -18.04
C TYR A 93 5.12 4.95 -16.65
N SER A 94 6.37 5.27 -16.32
CA SER A 94 6.72 5.88 -15.04
C SER A 94 6.09 7.26 -14.87
N ILE A 95 6.23 8.11 -15.88
CA ILE A 95 5.59 9.43 -15.91
C ILE A 95 4.07 9.27 -15.79
N PHE A 96 3.48 8.34 -16.54
CA PHE A 96 2.05 8.05 -16.47
C PHE A 96 1.61 7.65 -15.05
N THR A 97 2.30 6.70 -14.39
CA THR A 97 1.95 6.30 -13.02
C THR A 97 2.11 7.43 -12.00
N ILE A 98 3.10 8.31 -12.17
CA ILE A 98 3.28 9.49 -11.33
C ILE A 98 2.14 10.49 -11.53
N LEU A 99 1.77 10.79 -12.78
CA LEU A 99 0.65 11.67 -13.09
C LEU A 99 -0.66 11.12 -12.51
N LEU A 100 -0.89 9.81 -12.62
CA LEU A 100 -2.06 9.19 -12.00
C LEU A 100 -2.08 9.40 -10.49
N LEU A 101 -0.94 9.30 -9.77
CA LEU A 101 -0.92 9.55 -8.32
C LEU A 101 -1.47 10.94 -7.96
N PHE A 102 -1.15 11.98 -8.74
CA PHE A 102 -1.68 13.33 -8.53
C PHE A 102 -3.18 13.44 -8.78
N LEU A 103 -3.74 12.58 -9.64
CA LEU A 103 -5.16 12.53 -9.89
C LEU A 103 -5.91 11.77 -8.79
N THR A 104 -5.21 10.95 -7.99
CA THR A 104 -5.78 10.12 -6.92
C THR A 104 -6.01 10.81 -5.58
N LYS A 105 -6.42 10.02 -4.59
CA LYS A 105 -6.56 10.47 -3.20
C LYS A 105 -5.27 11.14 -2.75
N ARG A 106 -5.41 12.25 -2.03
CA ARG A 106 -4.27 13.09 -1.63
C ARG A 106 -3.19 12.33 -0.86
N ASN A 107 -3.56 11.35 -0.04
CA ASN A 107 -2.59 10.58 0.75
C ASN A 107 -1.71 9.65 -0.12
N TYR A 108 -2.10 9.33 -1.36
CA TYR A 108 -1.31 8.43 -2.20
C TYR A 108 -0.04 9.13 -2.74
N ILE A 109 0.02 10.46 -2.65
CA ILE A 109 1.24 11.23 -2.93
C ILE A 109 2.42 10.83 -2.04
N PHE A 110 2.15 10.27 -0.85
CA PHE A 110 3.17 9.76 0.06
C PHE A 110 3.92 8.54 -0.49
N ALA A 111 3.50 7.98 -1.63
CA ALA A 111 4.26 6.96 -2.35
C ALA A 111 5.44 7.55 -3.15
N MET A 112 5.36 8.83 -3.57
CA MET A 112 6.40 9.44 -4.42
C MET A 112 7.82 9.42 -3.82
N PRO A 113 8.03 9.63 -2.50
CA PRO A 113 9.35 9.49 -1.88
C PRO A 113 10.03 8.15 -2.15
N ALA A 114 9.28 7.08 -2.47
CA ALA A 114 9.86 5.79 -2.84
C ALA A 114 10.77 5.89 -4.07
N LEU A 115 10.50 6.82 -5.01
CA LEU A 115 11.35 7.04 -6.19
C LEU A 115 12.78 7.41 -5.82
N LEU A 116 12.99 8.09 -4.69
CA LEU A 116 14.33 8.38 -4.19
C LEU A 116 15.11 7.11 -3.83
N GLY A 117 14.43 5.99 -3.62
CA GLY A 117 15.05 4.68 -3.41
C GLY A 117 15.47 3.95 -4.68
N LEU A 118 15.17 4.45 -5.89
CA LEU A 118 15.59 3.78 -7.12
C LEU A 118 17.11 3.87 -7.33
N PRO A 119 17.82 2.77 -7.68
CA PRO A 119 19.29 2.76 -7.85
C PRO A 119 19.83 3.83 -8.79
N MET A 120 19.15 4.07 -9.90
CA MET A 120 19.50 5.13 -10.84
C MET A 120 19.40 6.54 -10.25
N ILE A 121 18.48 6.78 -9.30
CA ILE A 121 18.26 8.08 -8.66
C ILE A 121 19.21 8.26 -7.48
N TYR A 122 19.18 7.36 -6.49
CA TYR A 122 20.03 7.51 -5.32
C TYR A 122 21.51 7.30 -5.66
N GLY A 123 21.84 6.46 -6.64
CA GLY A 123 23.20 6.31 -7.13
C GLY A 123 23.75 7.61 -7.72
N CYS A 124 22.91 8.39 -8.41
CA CYS A 124 23.26 9.73 -8.88
C CYS A 124 23.54 10.68 -7.69
N LEU A 125 22.66 10.67 -6.68
CA LEU A 125 22.82 11.48 -5.46
C LEU A 125 24.09 11.12 -4.67
N LEU A 126 24.37 9.83 -4.51
CA LEU A 126 25.58 9.34 -3.85
C LEU A 126 26.84 9.70 -4.61
N ASN A 127 26.83 9.58 -5.94
CA ASN A 127 27.97 9.98 -6.77
C ASN A 127 28.21 11.49 -6.69
N PHE A 128 27.15 12.29 -6.70
CA PHE A 128 27.23 13.73 -6.47
C PHE A 128 27.85 14.05 -5.11
N PHE A 129 27.42 13.37 -4.05
CA PHE A 129 27.97 13.55 -2.71
C PHE A 129 29.43 13.09 -2.60
N ARG A 130 29.77 11.94 -3.19
CA ARG A 130 31.11 11.33 -3.14
C ARG A 130 32.18 12.22 -3.77
N ARG A 131 31.86 12.91 -4.87
CA ARG A 131 32.76 13.83 -5.59
C ARG A 131 33.08 15.12 -4.84
N ARG A 132 32.37 15.43 -3.75
CA ARG A 132 32.60 16.65 -2.96
C ARG A 132 33.76 16.50 -1.98
N SER A 133 34.41 17.63 -1.68
CA SER A 133 35.46 17.72 -0.66
C SER A 133 34.90 17.36 0.73
N VAL A 134 35.79 16.93 1.64
CA VAL A 134 35.39 16.57 3.02
C VAL A 134 34.69 17.73 3.73
N GLN A 135 35.14 18.97 3.52
CA GLN A 135 34.50 20.16 4.08
C GLN A 135 33.09 20.37 3.53
N SER A 136 32.90 20.25 2.21
CA SER A 136 31.58 20.37 1.59
C SER A 136 30.61 19.29 2.09
N LYS A 137 31.08 18.05 2.28
CA LYS A 137 30.29 16.97 2.89
C LYS A 137 29.85 17.30 4.32
N ARG A 138 30.76 17.83 5.15
CA ARG A 138 30.44 18.27 6.52
C ARG A 138 29.39 19.39 6.52
N ILE A 139 29.55 20.39 5.66
CA ILE A 139 28.59 21.50 5.53
C ILE A 139 27.21 20.96 5.11
N MET A 140 27.15 20.05 4.14
CA MET A 140 25.89 19.44 3.70
C MET A 140 25.21 18.61 4.80
N LEU A 141 25.99 17.88 5.61
CA LEU A 141 25.46 17.15 6.76
C LEU A 141 24.91 18.09 7.83
N ILE A 142 25.65 19.14 8.16
CA ILE A 142 25.22 20.16 9.14
C ILE A 142 23.98 20.89 8.63
N SER A 143 23.93 21.28 7.34
CA SER A 143 22.77 21.95 6.77
C SER A 143 21.56 21.01 6.73
N SER A 144 21.73 19.75 6.37
CA SER A 144 20.64 18.76 6.40
C SER A 144 20.14 18.54 7.83
N PHE A 145 21.03 18.46 8.81
CA PHE A 145 20.66 18.38 10.23
C PHE A 145 19.89 19.63 10.69
N LEU A 146 20.36 20.83 10.34
CA LEU A 146 19.67 22.09 10.67
C LEU A 146 18.28 22.17 10.03
N VAL A 147 18.12 21.71 8.79
CA VAL A 147 16.82 21.64 8.12
C VAL A 147 15.88 20.68 8.86
N ILE A 148 16.35 19.47 9.20
CA ILE A 148 15.55 18.51 9.96
C ILE A 148 15.16 19.09 11.33
N PHE A 149 16.12 19.71 12.03
CA PHE A 149 15.88 20.35 13.31
C PHE A 149 14.85 21.49 13.20
N PHE A 150 14.97 22.34 12.17
CA PHE A 150 14.01 23.41 11.91
C PHE A 150 12.61 22.87 11.58
N CYS A 151 12.52 21.82 10.77
CA CYS A 151 11.25 21.13 10.51
C CYS A 151 10.64 20.57 11.81
N LEU A 152 11.43 19.89 12.65
CA LEU A 152 10.98 19.38 13.94
C LEU A 152 10.53 20.51 14.88
N PHE A 153 11.25 21.63 14.89
CA PHE A 153 10.88 22.82 15.65
C PHE A 153 9.54 23.39 15.20
N ILE A 154 9.32 23.51 13.88
CA ILE A 154 8.03 23.92 13.31
C ILE A 154 6.92 22.95 13.75
N VAL A 155 7.12 21.65 13.56
CA VAL A 155 6.13 20.63 13.95
C VAL A 155 5.83 20.70 15.44
N HIS A 156 6.84 20.89 16.29
CA HIS A 156 6.66 21.09 17.71
C HIS A 156 5.83 22.33 18.03
N ARG A 157 6.11 23.45 17.37
CA ARG A 157 5.38 24.70 17.56
C ARG A 157 3.91 24.58 17.17
N PHE A 158 3.59 23.88 16.08
CA PHE A 158 2.22 23.73 15.60
C PHE A 158 1.42 22.66 16.33
N PHE A 159 2.04 21.52 16.65
CA PHE A 159 1.30 20.33 17.08
C PHE A 159 1.68 19.82 18.46
N ASN A 160 2.70 20.39 19.11
CA ASN A 160 3.34 19.84 20.30
C ASN A 160 3.74 18.37 20.11
N LEU A 161 4.98 18.14 19.67
CA LEU A 161 5.50 16.80 19.36
C LEU A 161 5.21 15.73 20.44
N LYS A 162 5.25 16.10 21.72
CA LYS A 162 4.98 15.17 22.82
C LYS A 162 3.54 14.67 22.78
N ILE A 163 2.58 15.58 22.63
CA ILE A 163 1.15 15.26 22.54
C ILE A 163 0.86 14.51 21.25
N LEU A 164 1.39 14.98 20.12
CA LEU A 164 1.21 14.34 18.82
C LEU A 164 1.67 12.88 18.82
N LEU A 165 2.86 12.60 19.38
CA LEU A 165 3.38 11.24 19.49
C LEU A 165 2.56 10.41 20.48
N HIS A 166 2.17 10.97 21.62
CA HIS A 166 1.33 10.27 22.60
C HIS A 166 0.01 9.82 21.97
N VAL A 167 -0.68 10.72 21.28
CA VAL A 167 -1.94 10.44 20.56
C VAL A 167 -1.72 9.43 19.43
N PHE A 168 -0.59 9.50 18.71
CA PHE A 168 -0.24 8.49 17.71
C PHE A 168 -0.13 7.09 18.32
N PHE A 169 0.62 6.96 19.41
CA PHE A 169 0.80 5.68 20.08
C PHE A 169 -0.50 5.17 20.73
N ASP A 170 -1.32 6.06 21.29
CA ASP A 170 -2.62 5.68 21.86
C ASP A 170 -3.62 5.19 20.80
N ASN A 171 -3.55 5.73 19.58
CA ASN A 171 -4.40 5.26 18.49
C ASN A 171 -3.96 3.91 17.90
N TYR A 172 -2.65 3.66 17.80
CA TYR A 172 -2.11 2.51 17.06
C TYR A 172 -1.51 1.39 17.90
N PHE A 173 -1.19 1.62 19.17
CA PHE A 173 -0.51 0.64 20.02
C PHE A 173 -1.12 0.46 21.41
N ASN A 174 -1.98 1.36 21.88
CA ASN A 174 -2.64 1.22 23.17
C ASN A 174 -3.89 0.33 23.09
N VAL A 175 -3.68 -0.97 23.32
CA VAL A 175 -4.73 -2.00 23.25
C VAL A 175 -5.89 -1.74 24.22
N ALA A 176 -5.64 -1.06 25.34
CA ALA A 176 -6.69 -0.74 26.32
C ALA A 176 -7.67 0.33 25.83
N THR A 177 -7.22 1.24 24.98
CA THR A 177 -8.02 2.37 24.47
C THR A 177 -8.45 2.21 23.02
N MET A 178 -7.98 1.17 22.33
CA MET A 178 -8.26 0.92 20.92
C MET A 178 -9.75 0.64 20.61
N GLY A 179 -10.49 0.04 21.54
CA GLY A 179 -11.89 -0.34 21.32
C GLY A 179 -12.10 -1.07 19.99
N GLY A 180 -13.11 -0.66 19.22
CA GLY A 180 -13.43 -1.25 17.91
C GLY A 180 -12.38 -1.02 16.81
N ARG A 181 -11.47 -0.05 16.97
CA ARG A 181 -10.41 0.25 15.99
C ARG A 181 -9.36 -0.84 15.95
N GLY A 182 -8.98 -1.40 17.10
CA GLY A 182 -7.97 -2.44 17.19
C GLY A 182 -8.31 -3.64 16.31
N LEU A 183 -9.61 -3.91 16.13
CA LEU A 183 -10.12 -4.96 15.24
C LEU A 183 -9.91 -4.66 13.76
N THR A 184 -9.84 -3.39 13.36
CA THR A 184 -9.80 -2.96 11.94
C THR A 184 -8.47 -2.32 11.53
N SER A 185 -7.59 -1.96 12.47
CA SER A 185 -6.28 -1.33 12.18
C SER A 185 -5.33 -2.25 11.41
N PHE A 186 -5.44 -3.57 11.60
CA PHE A 186 -4.61 -4.58 10.92
C PHE A 186 -5.44 -5.66 10.21
N SER A 187 -6.73 -5.41 10.00
CA SER A 187 -7.63 -6.31 9.27
C SER A 187 -7.43 -6.13 7.77
N VAL A 188 -6.71 -7.04 7.13
CA VAL A 188 -6.41 -7.03 5.70
C VAL A 188 -7.44 -7.85 4.92
N VAL A 189 -7.73 -9.04 5.45
CA VAL A 189 -8.88 -9.84 5.04
C VAL A 189 -10.15 -9.14 5.54
N GLN A 190 -11.27 -9.36 4.87
CA GLN A 190 -12.51 -8.68 5.21
C GLN A 190 -13.03 -9.02 6.61
N ASP A 191 -13.57 -8.02 7.30
CA ASP A 191 -14.10 -8.12 8.67
C ASP A 191 -15.33 -9.05 8.82
N ASN A 192 -15.89 -9.55 7.72
CA ASN A 192 -16.96 -10.54 7.76
C ASN A 192 -16.45 -11.98 7.84
N LEU A 193 -15.14 -12.19 7.65
CA LEU A 193 -14.46 -13.46 7.87
C LEU A 193 -13.94 -13.53 9.31
N PRO A 194 -13.79 -14.74 9.89
CA PRO A 194 -13.16 -14.88 11.20
C PRO A 194 -11.74 -14.29 11.23
N ASP A 195 -11.37 -13.60 12.32
CA ASP A 195 -10.06 -12.94 12.47
C ASP A 195 -8.88 -13.88 12.24
N LEU A 196 -9.04 -15.18 12.57
CA LEU A 196 -8.03 -16.21 12.32
C LEU A 196 -7.66 -16.33 10.83
N VAL A 197 -8.62 -16.10 9.93
CA VAL A 197 -8.38 -16.09 8.48
C VAL A 197 -7.46 -14.93 8.09
N ASN A 198 -7.64 -13.76 8.71
CA ASN A 198 -6.74 -12.61 8.52
C ASN A 198 -5.33 -12.94 8.98
N ILE A 199 -5.17 -13.55 10.16
CA ILE A 199 -3.87 -13.96 10.70
C ILE A 199 -3.17 -14.92 9.74
N PHE A 200 -3.83 -16.00 9.32
CA PHE A 200 -3.24 -16.97 8.40
C PHE A 200 -2.86 -16.33 7.06
N TRP A 201 -3.71 -15.45 6.53
CA TRP A 201 -3.40 -14.77 5.28
C TRP A 201 -2.19 -13.86 5.40
N ILE A 202 -2.07 -13.08 6.48
CA ILE A 202 -0.91 -12.21 6.75
C ILE A 202 0.37 -13.06 6.88
N VAL A 203 0.31 -14.19 7.60
CA VAL A 203 1.46 -15.10 7.73
C VAL A 203 1.90 -15.64 6.37
N CYS A 204 0.96 -16.10 5.54
CA CYS A 204 1.26 -16.55 4.18
C CYS A 204 1.87 -15.43 3.32
N LEU A 205 1.32 -14.21 3.38
CA LEU A 205 1.85 -13.06 2.65
C LEU A 205 3.28 -12.74 3.11
N CYS A 206 3.52 -12.63 4.41
CA CYS A 206 4.84 -12.35 4.97
C CYS A 206 5.85 -13.43 4.57
N LEU A 207 5.46 -14.70 4.61
CA LEU A 207 6.29 -15.82 4.20
C LEU A 207 6.72 -15.69 2.72
N LEU A 208 5.78 -15.37 1.83
CA LEU A 208 6.11 -15.17 0.41
C LEU A 208 6.99 -13.94 0.19
N MET A 209 6.69 -12.81 0.86
CA MET A 209 7.51 -11.62 0.76
C MET A 209 8.94 -11.84 1.29
N LEU A 210 9.13 -12.68 2.31
CA LEU A 210 10.45 -13.10 2.81
C LEU A 210 11.16 -14.04 1.83
N ALA A 211 10.42 -14.91 1.16
CA ALA A 211 10.96 -15.89 0.21
C ALA A 211 11.19 -15.31 -1.20
N GLU A 212 10.75 -14.07 -1.44
CA GLU A 212 10.95 -13.34 -2.68
C GLU A 212 12.45 -13.25 -3.03
N ASP A 213 12.79 -13.35 -4.34
CA ASP A 213 14.18 -13.25 -4.78
C ASP A 213 14.71 -11.81 -4.67
N SER A 214 15.22 -11.60 -3.48
CA SER A 214 15.90 -10.47 -2.91
C SER A 214 17.26 -10.10 -3.53
N THR A 215 17.83 -10.92 -4.42
CA THR A 215 19.08 -10.56 -5.14
C THR A 215 18.92 -9.27 -5.98
N THR A 216 17.70 -8.79 -6.09
CA THR A 216 17.28 -7.62 -6.87
C THR A 216 17.27 -6.30 -6.10
N TYR A 217 17.19 -6.28 -4.76
CA TYR A 217 16.91 -5.03 -4.02
C TYR A 217 18.10 -4.50 -3.21
N GLU A 218 18.64 -3.36 -3.64
CA GLU A 218 19.67 -2.64 -2.92
C GLU A 218 19.11 -1.88 -1.70
N LEU A 219 19.96 -1.57 -0.71
CA LEU A 219 19.54 -0.92 0.55
C LEU A 219 18.81 0.41 0.32
N GLY A 220 19.19 1.18 -0.71
CA GLY A 220 18.49 2.42 -1.07
C GLY A 220 17.01 2.17 -1.43
N THR A 221 16.74 1.10 -2.18
CA THR A 221 15.37 0.69 -2.53
C THR A 221 14.57 0.28 -1.30
N VAL A 222 15.20 -0.50 -0.40
CA VAL A 222 14.60 -0.91 0.87
C VAL A 222 14.19 0.30 1.71
N LEU A 223 15.11 1.24 1.91
CA LEU A 223 14.85 2.45 2.69
C LEU A 223 13.79 3.33 2.01
N GLY A 224 13.84 3.49 0.68
CA GLY A 224 12.83 4.28 -0.05
C GLY A 224 11.42 3.73 0.12
N GLY A 225 11.25 2.41 0.01
CA GLY A 225 9.95 1.76 0.21
C GLY A 225 9.43 1.88 1.66
N VAL A 226 10.29 1.62 2.64
CA VAL A 226 9.95 1.75 4.08
C VAL A 226 9.59 3.19 4.44
N ILE A 227 10.38 4.17 4.02
CA ILE A 227 10.12 5.59 4.28
C ILE A 227 8.77 5.99 3.68
N ALA A 228 8.50 5.63 2.43
CA ALA A 228 7.23 5.94 1.79
C ALA A 228 6.02 5.31 2.51
N TYR A 229 6.15 4.06 2.97
CA TYR A 229 5.11 3.39 3.75
C TYR A 229 4.82 4.13 5.06
N PHE A 230 5.85 4.46 5.84
CA PHE A 230 5.68 5.18 7.11
C PHE A 230 5.23 6.63 6.93
N LEU A 231 5.66 7.31 5.87
CA LEU A 231 5.16 8.63 5.52
C LEU A 231 3.66 8.61 5.20
N ASN A 232 3.17 7.59 4.48
CA ASN A 232 1.74 7.42 4.27
C ASN A 232 1.02 7.17 5.59
N TRP A 233 1.52 6.24 6.41
CA TRP A 233 0.92 5.91 7.70
C TRP A 233 0.81 7.14 8.61
N PHE A 234 1.93 7.84 8.81
CA PHE A 234 1.96 9.05 9.63
C PHE A 234 1.17 10.20 9.00
N GLY A 235 1.21 10.35 7.68
CA GLY A 235 0.48 11.40 6.96
C GLY A 235 -1.04 11.25 7.05
N ILE A 236 -1.56 10.02 7.01
CA ILE A 236 -2.98 9.73 7.26
C ILE A 236 -3.33 10.14 8.69
N PHE A 237 -2.55 9.67 9.67
CA PHE A 237 -2.75 10.04 11.06
C PHE A 237 -2.76 11.56 11.26
N LEU A 238 -1.80 12.28 10.68
CA LEU A 238 -1.71 13.73 10.80
C LEU A 238 -2.94 14.42 10.19
N GLY A 239 -3.47 13.89 9.07
CA GLY A 239 -4.71 14.38 8.47
C GLY A 239 -5.91 14.27 9.41
N PHE A 240 -6.04 13.15 10.14
CA PHE A 240 -7.05 12.99 11.19
C PHE A 240 -6.75 13.90 12.39
N TYR A 241 -5.52 13.92 12.88
CA TYR A 241 -5.11 14.75 14.02
C TYR A 241 -5.47 16.23 13.85
N ILE A 242 -5.27 16.79 12.64
CA ILE A 242 -5.63 18.18 12.33
C ILE A 242 -7.15 18.40 12.31
N GLY A 243 -7.92 17.39 11.92
CA GLY A 243 -9.38 17.48 11.84
C GLY A 243 -10.12 17.31 13.17
N TYR A 244 -9.43 16.83 14.21
CA TYR A 244 -10.03 16.48 15.50
C TYR A 244 -9.33 17.24 16.66
N PRO A 245 -9.86 18.42 17.05
CA PRO A 245 -9.20 19.33 17.99
C PRO A 245 -9.18 18.81 19.44
N GLU A 246 -10.04 17.85 19.79
CA GLU A 246 -10.07 17.25 21.12
C GLU A 246 -8.94 16.24 21.35
N HIS A 247 -8.18 15.88 20.29
CA HIS A 247 -7.07 14.93 20.33
C HIS A 247 -7.40 13.59 21.00
N LEU A 248 -8.70 13.25 21.04
CA LEU A 248 -9.19 11.95 21.43
C LEU A 248 -8.80 10.92 20.38
N PRO A 249 -8.73 9.63 20.74
CA PRO A 249 -8.53 8.56 19.77
C PRO A 249 -9.54 8.67 18.60
N PHE A 250 -9.14 8.38 17.35
CA PHE A 250 -9.98 8.39 16.13
C PHE A 250 -10.57 7.02 15.75
N ASP A 251 -11.90 6.83 15.76
CA ASP A 251 -12.50 5.53 15.42
C ASP A 251 -12.40 5.18 13.91
N ASP A 252 -12.29 6.18 13.05
CA ASP A 252 -12.25 6.05 11.59
C ASP A 252 -10.90 5.58 11.02
N LEU A 253 -9.88 5.53 11.88
CA LEU A 253 -8.51 5.32 11.49
C LEU A 253 -8.24 3.81 11.35
N THR A 254 -8.41 3.34 10.11
CA THR A 254 -8.51 1.93 9.73
C THR A 254 -7.31 1.46 8.91
N GLY A 255 -6.97 0.17 8.98
CA GLY A 255 -5.83 -0.43 8.26
C GLY A 255 -5.95 -0.36 6.73
N ARG A 256 -7.16 -0.15 6.22
CA ARG A 256 -7.50 -0.06 4.79
C ARG A 256 -6.63 0.91 3.99
N TYR A 257 -6.13 1.96 4.64
CA TYR A 257 -5.29 2.97 3.99
C TYR A 257 -3.82 2.54 3.82
N LEU A 258 -3.41 1.50 4.54
CA LEU A 258 -2.05 0.96 4.54
C LEU A 258 -1.90 -0.22 3.57
N HIS A 259 -2.97 -0.98 3.32
CA HIS A 259 -2.90 -2.20 2.49
C HIS A 259 -2.36 -1.94 1.09
N ALA A 260 -2.80 -0.85 0.46
CA ALA A 260 -2.40 -0.52 -0.90
C ALA A 260 -0.89 -0.16 -0.98
N PHE A 261 -0.28 0.18 0.15
CA PHE A 261 1.15 0.49 0.29
C PHE A 261 1.99 -0.73 0.66
N LEU A 262 1.40 -1.90 0.97
CA LEU A 262 2.15 -3.12 1.32
C LEU A 262 3.15 -3.54 0.23
N VAL A 263 2.84 -3.24 -1.05
CA VAL A 263 3.77 -3.45 -2.16
C VAL A 263 5.12 -2.76 -1.96
N LEU A 264 5.15 -1.60 -1.29
CA LEU A 264 6.39 -0.87 -1.01
C LEU A 264 7.24 -1.52 0.10
N LEU A 265 6.67 -2.44 0.89
CA LEU A 265 7.39 -3.22 1.89
C LEU A 265 8.00 -4.51 1.33
N VAL A 266 7.69 -4.89 0.09
CA VAL A 266 8.26 -6.09 -0.56
C VAL A 266 9.80 -6.08 -0.54
N PRO A 267 10.51 -4.98 -0.90
CA PRO A 267 11.97 -4.95 -0.86
C PRO A 267 12.53 -5.19 0.55
N PHE A 268 11.87 -4.63 1.57
CA PHE A 268 12.30 -4.78 2.97
C PHE A 268 12.16 -6.22 3.45
N MET A 269 11.01 -6.85 3.18
CA MET A 269 10.78 -8.24 3.53
C MET A 269 11.73 -9.17 2.78
N ALA A 270 11.91 -8.97 1.48
CA ALA A 270 12.86 -9.75 0.69
C ALA A 270 14.30 -9.60 1.24
N TRP A 271 14.70 -8.37 1.58
CA TRP A 271 16.00 -8.10 2.20
C TRP A 271 16.18 -8.79 3.56
N LEU A 272 15.16 -8.77 4.42
CA LEU A 272 15.15 -9.53 5.67
C LEU A 272 15.28 -11.03 5.40
N GLY A 273 14.49 -11.54 4.45
CA GLY A 273 14.50 -12.93 4.01
C GLY A 273 15.89 -13.46 3.62
N GLN A 274 16.73 -12.65 2.97
CA GLN A 274 18.15 -13.00 2.73
C GLN A 274 18.94 -13.17 4.01
N LYS A 275 18.79 -12.23 4.95
CA LYS A 275 19.56 -12.22 6.19
C LYS A 275 19.27 -13.48 7.01
N ILE A 276 18.02 -13.92 7.01
CA ILE A 276 17.58 -15.14 7.67
C ILE A 276 17.60 -16.38 6.76
N LYS A 277 18.05 -16.24 5.50
CA LYS A 277 18.18 -17.31 4.49
C LYS A 277 16.90 -18.11 4.21
N VAL A 278 15.75 -17.43 4.17
CA VAL A 278 14.48 -18.05 3.78
C VAL A 278 14.53 -18.43 2.30
N LYS A 279 14.22 -19.70 1.99
CA LYS A 279 14.08 -20.20 0.62
C LYS A 279 12.87 -21.12 0.54
N ILE A 280 12.05 -20.91 -0.48
CA ILE A 280 10.87 -21.72 -0.79
C ILE A 280 10.97 -22.13 -2.25
N SER A 281 10.61 -23.37 -2.57
CA SER A 281 10.58 -23.81 -3.98
C SER A 281 9.52 -23.03 -4.77
N GLU A 282 9.75 -22.74 -6.05
CA GLU A 282 8.77 -22.02 -6.89
C GLU A 282 7.38 -22.70 -6.91
N LYS A 283 7.36 -24.03 -6.87
CA LYS A 283 6.13 -24.82 -6.77
C LYS A 283 5.39 -24.55 -5.46
N SER A 284 6.09 -24.59 -4.32
CA SER A 284 5.48 -24.27 -3.03
C SER A 284 5.06 -22.81 -2.94
N PHE A 285 5.85 -21.89 -3.50
CA PHE A 285 5.58 -20.46 -3.52
C PHE A 285 4.24 -20.16 -4.22
N SER A 286 4.08 -20.68 -5.44
CA SER A 286 2.85 -20.56 -6.23
C SER A 286 1.66 -21.24 -5.56
N GLN A 287 1.85 -22.43 -4.99
CA GLN A 287 0.79 -23.17 -4.29
C GLN A 287 0.30 -22.42 -3.05
N ILE A 288 1.20 -21.86 -2.22
CA ILE A 288 0.82 -21.08 -1.04
C ILE A 288 0.03 -19.84 -1.46
N ALA A 289 0.51 -19.11 -2.48
CA ALA A 289 -0.17 -17.92 -2.98
C ALA A 289 -1.58 -18.21 -3.49
N LEU A 290 -1.72 -19.24 -4.33
CA LEU A 290 -2.99 -19.63 -4.92
C LEU A 290 -3.94 -20.20 -3.87
N SER A 291 -3.48 -21.14 -3.04
CA SER A 291 -4.33 -21.77 -2.02
C SER A 291 -4.83 -20.76 -0.98
N ALA A 292 -3.96 -19.90 -0.45
CA ALA A 292 -4.37 -18.88 0.51
C ALA A 292 -5.38 -17.90 -0.11
N THR A 293 -5.12 -17.41 -1.31
CA THR A 293 -6.00 -16.43 -1.97
C THR A 293 -7.35 -17.04 -2.36
N ILE A 294 -7.35 -18.22 -2.97
CA ILE A 294 -8.57 -18.92 -3.38
C ILE A 294 -9.41 -19.32 -2.16
N SER A 295 -8.78 -19.81 -1.09
CA SER A 295 -9.49 -20.17 0.14
C SER A 295 -10.21 -18.96 0.74
N VAL A 296 -9.53 -17.80 0.82
CA VAL A 296 -10.16 -16.57 1.31
C VAL A 296 -11.31 -16.13 0.39
N LEU A 297 -11.14 -16.20 -0.94
CA LEU A 297 -12.19 -15.87 -1.91
C LEU A 297 -13.41 -16.77 -1.78
N ILE A 298 -13.23 -18.09 -1.65
CA ILE A 298 -14.31 -19.06 -1.49
C ILE A 298 -15.02 -18.82 -0.16
N LEU A 299 -14.28 -18.68 0.94
CA LEU A 299 -14.85 -18.40 2.26
C LEU A 299 -15.66 -17.10 2.24
N TYR A 300 -15.12 -16.06 1.62
CA TYR A 300 -15.82 -14.79 1.47
C TYR A 300 -17.12 -14.93 0.68
N LEU A 301 -17.10 -15.66 -0.44
CA LEU A 301 -18.29 -15.93 -1.24
C LEU A 301 -19.35 -16.69 -0.44
N LEU A 302 -18.95 -17.79 0.24
CA LEU A 302 -19.85 -18.59 1.07
C LEU A 302 -20.50 -17.78 2.18
N ILE A 303 -19.72 -16.98 2.92
CA ILE A 303 -20.21 -16.15 4.01
C ILE A 303 -21.11 -15.03 3.48
N THR A 304 -20.75 -14.42 2.34
CA THR A 304 -21.58 -13.39 1.71
C THR A 304 -22.94 -13.95 1.29
N VAL A 305 -22.96 -15.14 0.68
CA VAL A 305 -24.20 -15.81 0.28
C VAL A 305 -25.01 -16.21 1.51
N TYR A 306 -24.38 -16.81 2.53
CA TYR A 306 -25.05 -17.18 3.76
C TYR A 306 -25.69 -15.97 4.47
N ARG A 307 -24.94 -14.89 4.66
CA ARG A 307 -25.46 -13.66 5.29
C ARG A 307 -26.59 -13.02 4.49
N GLY A 308 -26.40 -12.87 3.18
CA GLY A 308 -27.37 -12.19 2.32
C GLY A 308 -28.63 -12.99 2.06
N PHE A 309 -28.52 -14.28 1.76
CA PHE A 309 -29.65 -15.12 1.35
C PHE A 309 -30.28 -15.91 2.50
N VAL A 310 -29.50 -16.40 3.46
CA VAL A 310 -30.03 -17.23 4.56
C VAL A 310 -30.43 -16.38 5.75
N LEU A 311 -29.56 -15.47 6.19
CA LEU A 311 -29.82 -14.62 7.35
C LEU A 311 -30.57 -13.33 7.02
N GLY A 312 -30.68 -12.97 5.73
CA GLY A 312 -31.36 -11.73 5.29
C GLY A 312 -30.68 -10.44 5.77
N VAL A 313 -29.42 -10.52 6.22
CA VAL A 313 -28.66 -9.36 6.68
C VAL A 313 -27.73 -8.86 5.59
N THR A 314 -27.50 -7.54 5.57
CA THR A 314 -26.55 -6.97 4.63
C THR A 314 -25.18 -7.63 4.80
N PRO A 315 -24.55 -8.09 3.70
CA PRO A 315 -23.23 -8.71 3.76
C PRO A 315 -22.09 -7.73 4.11
N ALA A 316 -22.42 -6.47 4.39
CA ALA A 316 -21.48 -5.41 4.73
C ALA A 316 -21.79 -4.83 6.12
N TRP A 317 -20.70 -4.64 6.89
CA TRP A 317 -20.59 -4.02 8.22
C TRP A 317 -21.31 -4.74 9.36
N LYS A 318 -20.70 -4.64 10.55
CA LYS A 318 -21.28 -5.08 11.82
C LYS A 318 -22.55 -4.26 12.05
N ASN A 319 -23.70 -4.91 11.90
CA ASN A 319 -24.92 -4.70 12.68
C ASN A 319 -25.49 -6.08 12.97
#